data_AF-A0A426TUS3-F1
#
_entry.id   AF-A0A426TUS3-F1
#
_cell.length_a   1.000
_cell.length_b   1.000
_cell.length_c   1.000
_cell.angle_alpha   90.00
_cell.angle_beta   90.00
_cell.angle_gamma   90.00
#
_symmetry.space_group_name_H-M   'P 1'
#
loop_
_entity.id
_entity.type
_entity.pdbx_description
1 polymer ?
#
loop_
_entity_poly.entity_id
_entity_poly.type
_entity_poly.pdbx_seq_one_letter_code
_entity_poly.pdbx_strand_id
1 'polypeptide(L)'
;MTSASGTQAQAVRWFAARSHLYTHYDITQIVAAYARIGEAVGVDWFLALAQCAHETGSMTSWWCDRPRRNPAGIGVTGHSVEGTPENPPGQHWAWRDGRWHEGISFAAWDPYGINAHLGRLLAYALPTDTGMPAQRALIDEALALRPLPAYLRGVALTITDLNGRWAFPGTEYGQRILDLAGRMRQA
;
A
#
# COMPACT_ATOMS: atom_id res chain seq x y z
N MET A 1 6.08 18.85 8.13
CA MET A 1 5.02 17.83 8.03
C MET A 1 4.31 18.06 6.72
N THR A 2 4.25 17.07 5.84
CA THR A 2 3.47 17.19 4.60
C THR A 2 2.00 17.01 4.96
N SER A 3 1.18 18.03 4.73
CA SER A 3 -0.26 17.92 4.96
C SER A 3 -0.90 16.96 3.96
N ALA A 4 -1.99 16.31 4.36
CA ALA A 4 -2.74 15.45 3.45
C ALA A 4 -3.28 16.24 2.25
N SER A 5 -3.18 15.66 1.06
CA SER A 5 -3.68 16.27 -0.18
C SER A 5 -5.20 16.12 -0.38
N GLY A 6 -5.94 15.69 0.64
CA GLY A 6 -7.39 15.53 0.62
C GLY A 6 -7.97 15.20 2.01
N THR A 7 -9.27 14.95 2.06
CA THR A 7 -10.04 14.71 3.30
C THR A 7 -10.51 13.27 3.42
N GLN A 8 -10.79 12.82 4.65
CA GLN A 8 -11.29 11.46 4.89
C GLN A 8 -12.63 11.24 4.17
N ALA A 9 -13.51 12.25 4.18
CA ALA A 9 -14.80 12.19 3.50
C ALA A 9 -14.66 11.96 1.98
N GLN A 10 -13.70 12.62 1.32
CA GLN A 10 -13.41 12.40 -0.11
C GLN A 10 -12.93 10.98 -0.37
N ALA A 11 -11.99 10.47 0.43
CA ALA A 11 -11.49 9.11 0.28
C ALA A 11 -12.59 8.06 0.52
N VAL A 12 -13.39 8.23 1.58
CA VAL A 12 -14.52 7.33 1.89
C VAL A 12 -15.52 7.32 0.75
N ARG A 13 -15.95 8.47 0.22
CA ARG A 13 -16.85 8.53 -0.94
C ARG A 13 -16.28 7.79 -2.15
N TRP A 14 -15.00 7.98 -2.46
CA TRP A 14 -14.37 7.32 -3.60
C TRP A 14 -14.42 5.79 -3.49
N PHE A 15 -13.98 5.25 -2.36
CA PHE A 15 -13.87 3.80 -2.16
C PHE A 15 -15.23 3.15 -1.93
N ALA A 16 -16.13 3.76 -1.15
CA ALA A 16 -17.46 3.21 -0.89
C ALA A 16 -18.31 3.10 -2.17
N ALA A 17 -18.06 3.96 -3.17
CA ALA A 17 -18.75 3.89 -4.45
C ALA A 17 -18.20 2.81 -5.42
N ARG A 18 -17.04 2.20 -5.12
CA ARG A 18 -16.29 1.35 -6.08
C ARG A 18 -15.94 -0.03 -5.55
N SER A 19 -15.61 -0.12 -4.26
CA SER A 19 -15.29 -1.39 -3.62
C SER A 19 -16.54 -2.23 -3.43
N HIS A 20 -16.45 -3.50 -3.78
CA HIS A 20 -17.45 -4.53 -3.45
C HIS A 20 -16.95 -5.50 -2.38
N LEU A 21 -15.70 -5.33 -1.90
CA LEU A 21 -15.04 -6.20 -0.92
C LEU A 21 -15.23 -5.73 0.52
N TYR A 22 -15.55 -4.44 0.68
CA TYR A 22 -15.60 -3.76 1.96
C TYR A 22 -16.90 -2.99 2.10
N THR A 23 -17.50 -3.07 3.29
CA THR A 23 -18.67 -2.25 3.61
C THR A 23 -18.27 -0.78 3.76
N HIS A 24 -19.24 0.13 3.73
CA HIS A 24 -18.98 1.54 4.04
C HIS A 24 -18.30 1.70 5.41
N TYR A 25 -18.71 0.90 6.41
CA TYR A 25 -18.08 0.92 7.73
C TYR A 25 -16.61 0.53 7.66
N ASP A 26 -16.28 -0.58 6.98
CA ASP A 26 -14.89 -1.02 6.79
C ASP A 26 -14.05 0.07 6.12
N ILE A 27 -14.57 0.67 5.04
CA ILE A 27 -13.90 1.75 4.30
C ILE A 27 -13.61 2.94 5.22
N THR A 28 -14.59 3.38 6.03
CA THR A 28 -14.39 4.45 6.99
C THR A 28 -13.27 4.13 7.98
N GLN A 29 -13.22 2.91 8.51
CA GLN A 29 -12.16 2.50 9.44
C GLN A 29 -10.78 2.45 8.78
N ILE A 30 -10.69 1.91 7.56
CA ILE A 30 -9.43 1.84 6.80
C ILE A 30 -8.90 3.25 6.50
N VAL A 31 -9.77 4.16 6.02
CA VAL A 31 -9.39 5.55 5.74
C VAL A 31 -8.96 6.28 7.01
N ALA A 32 -9.68 6.11 8.12
CA ALA A 32 -9.32 6.71 9.40
C ALA A 32 -7.96 6.22 9.92
N ALA A 33 -7.65 4.93 9.74
CA ALA A 33 -6.36 4.36 10.11
C ALA A 33 -5.20 4.91 9.24
N TYR A 34 -5.40 5.02 7.92
CA TYR A 34 -4.43 5.71 7.04
C TYR A 34 -4.18 7.16 7.49
N ALA A 35 -5.24 7.90 7.80
CA ALA A 35 -5.14 9.29 8.25
C ALA A 35 -4.36 9.38 9.56
N ARG A 36 -4.77 8.63 10.59
CA ARG A 36 -4.13 8.61 11.90
C ARG A 36 -2.65 8.26 11.83
N ILE A 37 -2.29 7.19 11.12
CA ILE A 37 -0.90 6.73 11.03
C ILE A 37 -0.08 7.73 10.20
N GLY A 38 -0.58 8.12 9.02
CA GLY A 38 0.15 9.02 8.13
C GLY A 38 0.38 10.41 8.73
N GLU A 39 -0.60 10.96 9.45
CA GLU A 39 -0.42 12.21 10.21
C GLU A 39 0.67 12.08 11.26
N ALA A 40 0.68 10.97 12.03
CA ALA A 40 1.68 10.72 13.05
C ALA A 40 3.12 10.61 12.52
N VAL A 41 3.29 10.18 11.26
CA VAL A 41 4.61 10.02 10.62
C VAL A 41 4.89 11.03 9.50
N GLY A 42 4.01 12.02 9.32
CA GLY A 42 4.18 13.09 8.33
C GLY A 42 4.13 12.64 6.87
N VAL A 43 3.40 11.57 6.56
CA VAL A 43 3.15 11.08 5.18
C VAL A 43 1.81 11.62 4.69
N ASP A 44 1.74 12.06 3.43
CA ASP A 44 0.47 12.37 2.77
C ASP A 44 -0.36 11.08 2.60
N TRP A 45 -1.17 10.79 3.61
CA TRP A 45 -2.00 9.59 3.67
C TRP A 45 -3.07 9.54 2.59
N PHE A 46 -3.51 10.70 2.07
CA PHE A 46 -4.48 10.75 1.00
C PHE A 46 -3.85 10.31 -0.32
N LEU A 47 -2.62 10.73 -0.58
CA LEU A 47 -1.84 10.27 -1.73
C LEU A 47 -1.48 8.78 -1.62
N ALA A 48 -1.18 8.29 -0.42
CA ALA A 48 -1.00 6.85 -0.18
C ALA A 48 -2.30 6.06 -0.43
N LEU A 49 -3.47 6.60 -0.06
CA LEU A 49 -4.75 6.00 -0.43
C LEU A 49 -5.00 6.04 -1.94
N ALA A 50 -4.60 7.11 -2.64
CA ALA A 50 -4.66 7.15 -4.10
C ALA A 50 -3.77 6.09 -4.74
N GLN A 51 -2.56 5.87 -4.21
CA GLN A 51 -1.72 4.75 -4.62
C GLN A 51 -2.40 3.40 -4.35
N CYS A 52 -2.97 3.19 -3.16
CA CYS A 52 -3.74 1.99 -2.86
C CYS A 52 -4.87 1.77 -3.87
N ALA A 53 -5.61 2.82 -4.23
CA ALA A 53 -6.63 2.76 -5.25
C ALA A 53 -6.08 2.40 -6.63
N HIS A 54 -4.90 2.91 -7.01
CA HIS A 54 -4.22 2.55 -8.25
C HIS A 54 -3.83 1.07 -8.27
N GLU A 55 -3.14 0.61 -7.22
CA GLU A 55 -2.59 -0.75 -7.10
C GLU A 55 -3.67 -1.83 -7.01
N THR A 56 -4.82 -1.50 -6.43
CA THR A 56 -5.85 -2.49 -6.09
C THR A 56 -7.13 -2.36 -6.90
N GLY A 57 -7.17 -1.45 -7.88
CA GLY A 57 -8.40 -1.14 -8.60
C GLY A 57 -9.48 -0.56 -7.67
N SER A 58 -9.10 0.35 -6.78
CA SER A 58 -9.97 0.94 -5.74
C SER A 58 -10.57 -0.10 -4.79
N MET A 59 -9.71 -0.97 -4.24
CA MET A 59 -10.06 -2.06 -3.32
C MET A 59 -11.01 -3.10 -3.93
N THR A 60 -10.72 -3.54 -5.17
CA THR A 60 -11.45 -4.61 -5.86
C THR A 60 -10.56 -5.81 -6.22
N SER A 61 -9.24 -5.64 -6.15
CA SER A 61 -8.27 -6.70 -6.37
C SER A 61 -8.39 -7.83 -5.34
N TRP A 62 -8.22 -9.08 -5.80
CA TRP A 62 -8.17 -10.26 -4.95
C TRP A 62 -7.10 -10.16 -3.84
N TRP A 63 -5.94 -9.59 -4.14
CA TRP A 63 -4.88 -9.37 -3.14
C TRP A 63 -5.29 -8.37 -2.06
N CYS A 64 -6.16 -7.42 -2.40
CA CYS A 64 -6.71 -6.44 -1.47
C CYS A 64 -7.86 -7.01 -0.63
N ASP A 65 -8.47 -8.12 -1.06
CA ASP A 65 -9.55 -8.80 -0.34
C ASP A 65 -9.08 -9.54 0.92
N ARG A 66 -10.00 -9.86 1.82
CA ARG A 66 -9.77 -10.76 2.96
C ARG A 66 -9.50 -12.20 2.45
N PRO A 67 -8.58 -12.94 3.08
CA PRO A 67 -7.76 -12.57 4.23
C PRO A 67 -6.46 -11.82 3.90
N ARG A 68 -6.16 -11.50 2.63
CA ARG A 68 -4.86 -10.97 2.20
C ARG A 68 -4.65 -9.50 2.53
N ARG A 69 -5.65 -8.63 2.34
CA ARG A 69 -5.66 -7.20 2.72
C ARG A 69 -4.39 -6.44 2.29
N ASN A 70 -3.84 -6.76 1.13
CA ASN A 70 -2.60 -6.18 0.62
C ASN A 70 -2.90 -4.88 -0.15
N PRO A 71 -2.55 -3.71 0.39
CA PRO A 71 -3.00 -2.42 -0.16
C PRO A 71 -2.20 -1.95 -1.37
N ALA A 72 -1.04 -2.54 -1.63
CA ALA A 72 -0.09 -1.97 -2.59
C ALA A 72 0.77 -3.04 -3.28
N GLY A 73 0.21 -4.23 -3.49
CA GLY A 73 0.88 -5.33 -4.19
C GLY A 73 2.18 -5.79 -3.53
N ILE A 74 2.33 -5.63 -2.20
CA ILE A 74 3.59 -5.89 -1.50
C ILE A 74 3.95 -7.37 -1.60
N GLY A 75 5.09 -7.64 -2.23
CA GLY A 75 5.58 -9.00 -2.48
C GLY A 75 4.84 -9.75 -3.59
N VAL A 76 3.86 -9.13 -4.26
CA VAL A 76 3.13 -9.78 -5.36
C VAL A 76 4.00 -9.75 -6.62
N THR A 77 4.39 -10.92 -7.11
CA THR A 77 5.30 -11.06 -8.27
C THR A 77 4.61 -11.58 -9.53
N GLY A 78 3.38 -12.09 -9.40
CA GLY A 78 2.68 -12.84 -10.44
C GLY A 78 3.12 -14.31 -10.55
N HIS A 79 4.14 -14.72 -9.80
CA HIS A 79 4.57 -16.12 -9.74
C HIS A 79 3.47 -16.97 -9.10
N SER A 80 3.19 -18.12 -9.72
CA SER A 80 2.30 -19.13 -9.17
C SER A 80 2.83 -20.54 -9.36
N VAL A 81 2.63 -21.39 -8.37
CA VAL A 81 3.03 -22.79 -8.38
C VAL A 81 1.85 -23.69 -8.07
N GLU A 82 1.91 -24.92 -8.56
CA GLU A 82 0.95 -25.96 -8.21
C GLU A 82 1.22 -26.49 -6.81
N GLY A 83 0.21 -27.07 -6.18
CA GLY A 83 0.35 -27.65 -4.85
C GLY A 83 -0.99 -28.05 -4.25
N THR A 84 -1.03 -28.12 -2.93
CA THR A 84 -2.27 -28.28 -2.15
C THR A 84 -2.34 -27.18 -1.09
N PRO A 85 -3.55 -26.78 -0.64
CA PRO A 85 -3.69 -25.67 0.32
C PRO A 85 -3.07 -25.96 1.69
N GLU A 86 -2.79 -27.22 2.01
CA GLU A 86 -2.14 -27.64 3.26
C GLU A 86 -0.61 -27.48 3.22
N ASN A 87 -0.02 -27.34 2.03
CA ASN A 87 1.43 -27.33 1.81
C ASN A 87 1.88 -26.04 1.10
N PRO A 88 1.91 -24.89 1.79
CA PRO A 88 2.40 -23.64 1.20
C PRO A 88 3.90 -23.71 0.87
N PRO A 89 4.35 -23.12 -0.26
CA PRO A 89 5.78 -23.04 -0.60
C PRO A 89 6.60 -22.21 0.39
N GLY A 90 5.95 -21.35 1.18
CA GLY A 90 6.56 -20.52 2.21
C GLY A 90 5.57 -19.52 2.81
N GLN A 91 6.07 -18.58 3.60
CA GLN A 91 5.24 -17.61 4.34
C GLN A 91 4.44 -16.65 3.44
N HIS A 92 5.03 -16.23 2.30
CA HIS A 92 4.46 -15.19 1.43
C HIS A 92 3.76 -15.79 0.21
N TRP A 93 2.77 -16.64 0.49
CA TRP A 93 1.96 -17.29 -0.53
C TRP A 93 0.49 -17.30 -0.14
N ALA A 94 -0.39 -17.10 -1.12
CA ALA A 94 -1.84 -17.18 -0.94
C ALA A 94 -2.44 -18.18 -1.94
N TRP A 95 -3.30 -19.08 -1.43
CA TRP A 95 -3.96 -20.09 -2.24
C TRP A 95 -5.18 -19.52 -2.96
N ARG A 96 -5.32 -19.86 -4.25
CA ARG A 96 -6.50 -19.58 -5.07
C ARG A 96 -6.54 -20.52 -6.28
N ASP A 97 -7.74 -20.96 -6.64
CA ASP A 97 -8.02 -21.66 -7.90
C ASP A 97 -7.02 -22.81 -8.22
N GLY A 98 -6.66 -23.61 -7.21
CA GLY A 98 -5.78 -24.77 -7.38
C GLY A 98 -4.28 -24.45 -7.38
N ARG A 99 -3.89 -23.20 -7.08
CA ARG A 99 -2.50 -22.75 -7.13
C ARG A 99 -2.14 -21.87 -5.93
N TRP A 100 -0.86 -21.86 -5.60
CA TRP A 100 -0.25 -20.88 -4.71
C TRP A 100 0.22 -19.68 -5.52
N HIS A 101 -0.10 -18.47 -5.08
CA HIS A 101 0.35 -17.21 -5.66
C HIS A 101 1.26 -16.47 -4.69
N GLU A 102 2.42 -16.01 -5.15
CA GLU A 102 3.40 -15.32 -4.32
C GLU A 102 2.94 -13.90 -3.98
N GLY A 103 2.99 -13.55 -2.69
CA GLY A 103 2.61 -12.25 -2.17
C GLY A 103 2.32 -12.26 -0.67
N ILE A 104 2.40 -11.09 -0.05
CA ILE A 104 2.21 -10.97 1.41
C ILE A 104 0.71 -10.85 1.72
N SER A 105 0.26 -11.64 2.70
CA SER A 105 -1.06 -11.53 3.32
C SER A 105 -0.94 -10.86 4.69
N PHE A 106 -1.81 -9.90 4.98
CA PHE A 106 -1.86 -9.17 6.23
C PHE A 106 -3.09 -9.58 7.05
N ALA A 107 -2.86 -9.92 8.32
CA ALA A 107 -3.91 -10.34 9.23
C ALA A 107 -5.04 -9.29 9.39
N ALA A 108 -4.68 -8.01 9.32
CA ALA A 108 -5.59 -6.87 9.34
C ALA A 108 -5.03 -5.70 8.51
N TRP A 109 -5.89 -4.74 8.16
CA TRP A 109 -5.46 -3.47 7.56
C TRP A 109 -4.63 -2.67 8.56
N ASP A 110 -5.20 -2.41 9.73
CA ASP A 110 -4.57 -1.70 10.84
C ASP A 110 -4.13 -2.74 11.91
N PRO A 111 -2.86 -2.76 12.34
CA PRO A 111 -1.76 -1.94 11.84
C PRO A 111 -1.09 -2.50 10.58
N TYR A 112 -1.19 -3.80 10.30
CA TYR A 112 -0.22 -4.52 9.46
C TYR A 112 -0.13 -4.05 8.01
N GLY A 113 -1.23 -4.10 7.25
CA GLY A 113 -1.20 -3.73 5.83
C GLY A 113 -0.86 -2.25 5.62
N ILE A 114 -1.40 -1.38 6.47
CA ILE A 114 -1.18 0.07 6.40
C ILE A 114 0.25 0.43 6.78
N ASN A 115 0.80 -0.16 7.85
CA ASN A 115 2.19 0.04 8.25
C ASN A 115 3.16 -0.42 7.16
N ALA A 116 2.92 -1.59 6.57
CA ALA A 116 3.75 -2.09 5.48
C ALA A 116 3.75 -1.14 4.27
N HIS A 117 2.60 -0.56 3.93
CA HIS A 117 2.50 0.40 2.83
C HIS A 117 3.19 1.73 3.15
N LEU A 118 2.81 2.39 4.25
CA LEU A 118 3.35 3.70 4.62
C LEU A 118 4.83 3.62 4.97
N GLY A 119 5.27 2.55 5.64
CA GLY A 119 6.66 2.27 5.94
C GLY A 119 7.51 2.09 4.68
N ARG A 120 6.98 1.42 3.66
CA ARG A 120 7.68 1.28 2.37
C ARG A 120 7.77 2.61 1.61
N LEU A 121 6.73 3.44 1.66
CA LEU A 121 6.77 4.80 1.11
C LEU A 121 7.81 5.68 1.82
N LEU A 122 7.81 5.67 3.15
CA LEU A 122 8.86 6.31 3.95
C LEU A 122 10.25 5.78 3.61
N ALA A 123 10.36 4.49 3.29
CA ALA A 123 11.65 3.90 2.96
C ALA A 123 12.25 4.41 1.64
N TYR A 124 11.39 4.69 0.67
CA TYR A 124 11.78 5.36 -0.57
C TYR A 124 12.10 6.84 -0.36
N ALA A 125 11.40 7.52 0.54
CA ALA A 125 11.54 8.96 0.76
C ALA A 125 12.71 9.35 1.67
N LEU A 126 13.08 8.49 2.63
CA LEU A 126 14.08 8.80 3.64
C LEU A 126 15.38 8.01 3.42
N PRO A 127 16.55 8.68 3.41
CA PRO A 127 17.84 7.99 3.45
C PRO A 127 17.96 7.06 4.67
N THR A 128 18.91 6.14 4.62
CA THR A 128 19.30 5.36 5.81
C THR A 128 19.73 6.30 6.94
N ASP A 129 19.42 5.95 8.19
CA ASP A 129 19.75 6.70 9.41
C ASP A 129 19.06 8.08 9.57
N THR A 130 18.05 8.38 8.76
CA THR A 130 17.23 9.60 8.88
C THR A 130 15.81 9.32 9.38
N GLY A 131 15.03 10.39 9.58
CA GLY A 131 13.64 10.30 10.03
C GLY A 131 13.49 10.26 11.56
N MET A 132 12.30 10.54 12.06
CA MET A 132 11.96 10.46 13.49
C MET A 132 11.75 9.01 13.95
N PRO A 133 11.80 8.70 15.26
CA PRO A 133 11.67 7.32 15.76
C PRO A 133 10.46 6.54 15.21
N ALA A 134 9.30 7.18 15.13
CA ALA A 134 8.08 6.57 14.59
C ALA A 134 8.20 6.23 13.08
N GLN A 135 8.87 7.07 12.29
CA GLN A 135 9.13 6.79 10.87
C GLN A 135 10.08 5.61 10.71
N ARG A 136 11.15 5.56 11.52
CA ARG A 136 12.12 4.44 11.49
C ARG A 136 11.46 3.12 11.86
N ALA A 137 10.61 3.11 12.90
CA ALA A 137 9.87 1.90 13.29
C ALA A 137 8.97 1.37 12.14
N LEU A 138 8.23 2.24 11.45
CA LEU A 138 7.43 1.82 10.29
C LEU A 138 8.28 1.32 9.12
N ILE A 139 9.42 1.98 8.86
CA ILE A 139 10.38 1.53 7.85
C ILE A 139 10.88 0.13 8.19
N ASP A 140 11.32 -0.08 9.42
CA ASP A 140 11.89 -1.36 9.86
C ASP A 140 10.85 -2.49 9.73
N GLU A 141 9.61 -2.24 10.14
CA GLU A 141 8.50 -3.19 9.95
C GLU A 141 8.27 -3.53 8.47
N ALA A 142 8.21 -2.52 7.59
CA ALA A 142 7.99 -2.71 6.17
C ALA A 142 9.17 -3.44 5.47
N LEU A 143 10.41 -3.14 5.87
CA LEU A 143 11.60 -3.73 5.28
C LEU A 143 11.88 -5.14 5.81
N ALA A 144 11.46 -5.46 7.03
CA ALA A 144 11.48 -6.83 7.55
C ALA A 144 10.55 -7.75 6.75
N LEU A 145 9.39 -7.23 6.31
CA LEU A 145 8.45 -7.97 5.46
C LEU A 145 8.94 -8.10 4.01
N ARG A 146 9.47 -7.01 3.44
CA ARG A 146 10.00 -7.00 2.08
C ARG A 146 11.22 -6.09 1.98
N PRO A 147 12.44 -6.67 1.97
CA PRO A 147 13.66 -5.88 1.87
C PRO A 147 13.65 -4.96 0.66
N LEU A 148 14.18 -3.75 0.86
CA LEU A 148 14.43 -2.76 -0.18
C LEU A 148 15.96 -2.64 -0.36
N PRO A 149 16.49 -2.79 -1.57
CA PRO A 149 17.91 -2.56 -1.82
C PRO A 149 18.37 -1.19 -1.29
N ALA A 150 19.57 -1.14 -0.69
CA ALA A 150 20.08 0.06 -0.06
C ALA A 150 20.15 1.27 -1.02
N TYR A 151 20.44 1.03 -2.31
CA TYR A 151 20.48 2.10 -3.32
C TYR A 151 19.10 2.71 -3.65
N LEU A 152 18.00 2.12 -3.18
CA LEU A 152 16.63 2.65 -3.31
C LEU A 152 16.16 3.40 -2.07
N ARG A 153 16.99 3.49 -1.02
CA ARG A 153 16.69 4.27 0.18
C ARG A 153 16.82 5.77 -0.11
N GLY A 154 15.81 6.55 0.24
CA GLY A 154 15.85 8.02 0.13
C GLY A 154 15.93 8.58 -1.28
N VAL A 155 15.64 7.79 -2.31
CA VAL A 155 15.74 8.21 -3.72
C VAL A 155 14.45 8.79 -4.28
N ALA A 156 13.35 8.73 -3.55
CA ALA A 156 12.04 9.16 -4.03
C ALA A 156 11.27 9.98 -3.00
N LEU A 157 11.49 11.29 -3.04
CA LEU A 157 10.88 12.26 -2.14
C LEU A 157 9.41 12.54 -2.51
N THR A 158 9.10 12.48 -3.80
CA THR A 158 7.76 12.69 -4.35
C THR A 158 7.19 11.41 -4.94
N ILE A 159 5.87 11.34 -5.11
CA ILE A 159 5.22 10.17 -5.73
C ILE A 159 5.68 9.93 -7.18
N THR A 160 6.07 10.98 -7.89
CA THR A 160 6.62 10.89 -9.25
C THR A 160 8.02 10.31 -9.28
N ASP A 161 8.78 10.44 -8.20
CA ASP A 161 10.09 9.78 -8.09
C ASP A 161 9.94 8.26 -7.93
N LEU A 162 8.75 7.72 -7.66
CA LEU A 162 8.51 6.27 -7.65
C LEU A 162 8.45 5.67 -9.07
N ASN A 163 8.43 6.49 -10.12
CA ASN A 163 8.47 6.04 -11.52
C ASN A 163 9.69 5.13 -11.75
N GLY A 164 9.44 3.94 -12.31
CA GLY A 164 10.46 2.92 -12.55
C GLY A 164 11.07 2.28 -11.29
N ARG A 165 10.60 2.63 -10.08
CA ARG A 165 11.14 2.13 -8.79
C ARG A 165 10.12 1.32 -8.01
N TRP A 166 8.89 1.82 -7.87
CA TRP A 166 7.79 1.06 -7.27
C TRP A 166 7.21 0.05 -8.25
N ALA A 167 6.94 0.50 -9.47
CA ALA A 167 6.48 -0.32 -10.59
C ALA A 167 7.39 -0.12 -11.80
N PHE A 168 7.93 -1.21 -12.33
CA PHE A 168 8.78 -1.22 -13.52
C PHE A 168 7.96 -1.65 -14.76
N PRO A 169 8.17 -1.08 -15.97
CA PRO A 169 9.07 0.03 -16.34
C PRO A 169 8.40 1.42 -16.33
N GLY A 170 7.33 1.63 -15.55
CA GLY A 170 6.42 2.76 -15.71
C GLY A 170 7.04 4.16 -15.51
N THR A 171 7.03 4.98 -16.57
CA THR A 171 7.46 6.39 -16.56
C THR A 171 6.37 7.38 -16.13
N GLU A 172 5.13 6.93 -16.02
CA GLU A 172 3.94 7.75 -15.70
C GLU A 172 3.23 7.31 -14.41
N TYR A 173 3.84 6.41 -13.64
CA TYR A 173 3.21 5.78 -12.48
C TYR A 173 2.71 6.81 -11.45
N GLY A 174 3.59 7.72 -11.02
CA GLY A 174 3.25 8.78 -10.09
C GLY A 174 2.27 9.80 -10.68
N GLN A 175 2.31 10.08 -11.98
CA GLN A 175 1.33 10.94 -12.65
C GLN A 175 -0.08 10.34 -12.54
N ARG A 176 -0.22 9.03 -12.80
CA ARG A 176 -1.52 8.34 -12.66
C ARG A 176 -2.06 8.37 -11.23
N ILE A 177 -1.17 8.33 -10.23
CA ILE A 177 -1.56 8.46 -8.81
C ILE A 177 -2.01 9.89 -8.51
N LEU A 178 -1.31 10.91 -9.01
CA LEU A 178 -1.71 12.31 -8.85
C LEU A 178 -3.07 12.58 -9.50
N ASP A 179 -3.29 12.08 -10.72
CA ASP A 179 -4.57 12.18 -11.43
C ASP A 179 -5.70 11.47 -10.68
N LEU A 180 -5.41 10.30 -10.11
CA LEU A 180 -6.35 9.56 -9.28
C LEU A 180 -6.69 10.30 -7.99
N ALA A 181 -5.69 10.87 -7.29
CA ALA A 181 -5.93 11.73 -6.14
C ALA A 181 -6.79 12.96 -6.50
N GLY A 182 -6.58 13.54 -7.68
CA GLY A 182 -7.43 14.61 -8.24
C GLY A 182 -8.89 14.19 -8.36
N ARG A 183 -9.15 13.03 -8.97
CA ARG A 183 -10.51 12.48 -9.11
C ARG A 183 -11.13 12.10 -7.76
N MET A 184 -10.34 11.57 -6.83
CA MET A 184 -10.80 11.26 -5.48
C MET A 184 -11.28 12.51 -4.73
N ARG A 185 -10.64 13.66 -4.92
CA ARG A 185 -11.08 14.93 -4.32
C ARG A 185 -12.43 15.43 -4.86
N GLN A 186 -12.75 15.11 -6.11
CA GLN A 186 -13.93 15.57 -6.84
C GLN A 186 -15.13 14.62 -6.75
N ALA A 187 -14.95 13.44 -6.16
CA ALA A 187 -15.99 12.42 -5.99
C ALA A 187 -16.96 12.72 -4.83
#